data_AF-A0A2V8T5B1-F1
#
_entry.id   AF-A0A2V8T5B1-F1
#
_cell.length_a   1.000
_cell.length_b   1.000
_cell.length_c   1.000
_cell.angle_alpha   90.00
_cell.angle_beta   90.00
_cell.angle_gamma   90.00
#
_symmetry.space_group_name_H-M   'P 1'
#
loop_
_entity.id
_entity.type
_entity.pdbx_description
1 polymer ?
#
loop_
_entity_poly.entity_id
_entity_poly.type
_entity_poly.pdbx_seq_one_letter_code
_entity_poly.pdbx_strand_id
1 'polypeptide(L)'
;MVATRVGGNPELIADGITGLLVPPRDPQALAGVLSLLLGNPELAEKLGAAARQRVAERFPIQFAARKTERLYTRLLRRVMVPRNGQQGNTDK
;
A
#
# COMPACT_ATOMS: atom_id res chain seq x y z
N MET A 1 -16.18 -1.53 -0.31
CA MET A 1 -15.14 -0.76 -1.04
C MET A 1 -15.22 -1.12 -2.51
N VAL A 2 -15.10 -0.13 -3.41
CA VAL A 2 -15.05 -0.34 -4.87
C VAL A 2 -13.84 0.41 -5.42
N ALA A 3 -13.08 -0.21 -6.32
CA ALA A 3 -11.94 0.44 -6.97
C ALA A 3 -11.77 -0.04 -8.40
N THR A 4 -11.03 0.72 -9.21
CA THR A 4 -10.65 0.31 -10.56
C THR A 4 -9.46 -0.66 -10.53
N ARG A 5 -9.41 -1.59 -11.49
CA ARG A 5 -8.32 -2.57 -11.66
C ARG A 5 -7.09 -1.92 -12.29
N VAL A 6 -6.47 -0.99 -11.57
CA VAL A 6 -5.26 -0.26 -11.98
C VAL A 6 -4.34 -0.01 -10.80
N GLY A 7 -3.05 0.22 -11.07
CA GLY A 7 -2.05 0.48 -10.04
C GLY A 7 -1.97 -0.65 -9.00
N GLY A 8 -1.81 -0.29 -7.72
CA GLY A 8 -1.75 -1.25 -6.61
C GLY A 8 -3.11 -1.77 -6.11
N ASN A 9 -4.23 -1.38 -6.74
CA ASN A 9 -5.56 -1.81 -6.30
C ASN A 9 -5.76 -3.34 -6.35
N PRO A 10 -5.30 -4.07 -7.39
CA PRO A 10 -5.41 -5.53 -7.43
C PRO A 10 -4.58 -6.24 -6.36
N GLU A 11 -3.55 -5.59 -5.81
CA GLU A 11 -2.71 -6.12 -4.74
C GLU A 11 -3.36 -5.89 -3.37
N LEU A 12 -3.99 -4.72 -3.21
CA LEU A 12 -4.67 -4.31 -1.98
C LEU A 12 -6.00 -5.05 -1.79
N ILE A 13 -6.79 -5.18 -2.85
CA ILE A 13 -8.16 -5.71 -2.81
C ILE A 13 -8.20 -7.18 -3.27
N ALA A 14 -8.71 -8.05 -2.41
CA ALA A 14 -9.17 -9.38 -2.81
C ALA A 14 -10.59 -9.27 -3.36
N ASP A 15 -10.74 -9.40 -4.68
CA ASP A 15 -11.99 -9.22 -5.41
C ASP A 15 -13.10 -10.16 -4.89
N GLY A 16 -14.28 -9.62 -4.63
CA GLY A 16 -15.42 -10.32 -4.03
C GLY A 16 -15.31 -10.61 -2.53
N ILE A 17 -14.15 -10.36 -1.91
CA ILE A 17 -13.91 -10.68 -0.49
C ILE A 17 -13.75 -9.40 0.33
N THR A 18 -12.84 -8.51 -0.08
CA THR A 18 -12.55 -7.25 0.63
C THR A 18 -12.97 -6.02 -0.17
N GLY A 19 -13.72 -6.21 -1.25
CA GLY A 19 -14.15 -5.17 -2.16
C GLY A 19 -14.39 -5.73 -3.54
N LEU A 20 -14.76 -4.85 -4.47
CA LEU A 20 -15.03 -5.20 -5.86
C LEU A 20 -14.14 -4.37 -6.78
N LEU A 21 -13.56 -5.04 -7.78
CA LEU A 21 -12.71 -4.40 -8.79
C LEU A 21 -13.47 -4.24 -10.11
N VAL A 22 -13.53 -3.00 -10.60
CA VAL A 22 -14.14 -2.68 -11.90
C VAL A 22 -13.07 -2.35 -12.96
N PRO A 23 -13.35 -2.55 -14.26
CA PRO A 23 -12.46 -2.08 -15.32
C PRO A 23 -12.23 -0.56 -15.24
N PRO A 24 -11.04 -0.06 -15.62
CA PRO A 24 -10.83 1.39 -15.73
C PRO A 24 -11.64 1.97 -16.87
N ARG A 25 -12.11 3.22 -16.69
CA ARG A 25 -12.87 3.98 -17.71
C ARG A 25 -14.15 3.29 -18.18
N ASP A 26 -14.77 2.50 -17.29
CA ASP A 26 -16.05 1.84 -17.53
C ASP A 26 -17.10 2.32 -16.50
N PRO A 27 -17.80 3.44 -16.78
CA PRO A 27 -18.84 3.97 -15.90
C PRO A 27 -20.01 2.99 -15.69
N GLN A 28 -20.31 2.15 -16.67
CA GLN A 28 -21.43 1.21 -16.66
C GLN A 28 -21.14 0.06 -15.68
N ALA A 29 -19.92 -0.49 -15.72
CA ALA A 29 -19.49 -1.46 -14.73
C ALA A 29 -19.47 -0.88 -13.31
N LEU A 30 -19.00 0.37 -13.15
CA LEU A 30 -19.04 1.06 -11.86
C LEU A 30 -20.47 1.25 -11.35
N ALA A 31 -21.37 1.73 -12.21
CA ALA A 31 -22.78 1.94 -11.86
C ALA A 31 -23.44 0.61 -11.45
N GLY A 32 -23.23 -0.47 -12.19
CA GLY A 32 -23.79 -1.78 -11.85
C GLY A 32 -23.34 -2.27 -10.48
N VAL A 33 -22.04 -2.12 -10.15
CA VAL A 33 -21.52 -2.48 -8.83
C VAL A 33 -22.08 -1.59 -7.73
N LEU A 34 -22.20 -0.27 -7.95
CA LEU A 34 -22.78 0.63 -6.97
C LEU A 34 -24.26 0.32 -6.72
N SER A 35 -25.04 0.06 -7.77
CA SER A 35 -26.44 -0.36 -7.65
C SER A 35 -26.58 -1.68 -6.89
N LEU A 36 -25.70 -2.66 -7.15
CA LEU A 36 -25.67 -3.93 -6.41
C LEU A 36 -25.46 -3.70 -4.90
N LEU A 37 -24.50 -2.83 -4.53
CA LEU A 37 -24.17 -2.57 -3.13
C LEU A 37 -25.25 -1.73 -2.43
N LEU A 38 -25.83 -0.75 -3.12
CA LEU A 38 -26.94 0.04 -2.58
C LEU A 38 -28.20 -0.81 -2.38
N GLY A 39 -28.41 -1.83 -3.21
CA GLY A 39 -29.51 -2.79 -3.05
C GLY A 39 -29.24 -3.92 -2.05
N ASN A 40 -28.00 -4.08 -1.56
CA ASN A 40 -27.61 -5.15 -0.64
C ASN A 40 -26.68 -4.61 0.47
N PRO A 41 -27.23 -3.91 1.49
CA PRO A 41 -26.44 -3.30 2.55
C PRO A 41 -25.60 -4.31 3.33
N GLU A 42 -26.08 -5.53 3.54
CA GLU A 42 -25.34 -6.60 4.23
C GLU A 42 -24.07 -7.00 3.46
N LEU A 43 -24.14 -7.03 2.13
CA LEU A 43 -22.98 -7.28 1.29
C LEU A 43 -21.96 -6.13 1.42
N ALA A 44 -22.45 -4.90 1.41
CA ALA A 44 -21.60 -3.72 1.57
C ALA A 44 -20.87 -3.72 2.93
N GLU A 45 -21.57 -4.04 4.01
CA GLU A 45 -20.99 -4.18 5.35
C GLU A 45 -19.96 -5.31 5.41
N LYS A 46 -20.30 -6.49 4.89
CA LYS A 46 -19.40 -7.66 4.86
C LYS A 46 -18.09 -7.34 4.15
N LEU A 47 -18.18 -6.76 2.94
CA LEU A 47 -17.00 -6.36 2.17
C LEU A 47 -16.19 -5.28 2.90
N GLY A 48 -16.86 -4.31 3.52
CA GLY A 48 -16.22 -3.24 4.28
C GLY A 48 -15.47 -3.74 5.51
N ALA A 49 -16.09 -4.63 6.29
CA ALA A 49 -15.48 -5.24 7.47
C ALA A 49 -14.25 -6.07 7.08
N ALA A 50 -14.36 -6.90 6.04
CA ALA A 50 -13.24 -7.70 5.54
C ALA A 50 -12.10 -6.82 5.00
N ALA A 51 -12.41 -5.71 4.31
CA ALA A 51 -11.43 -4.73 3.87
C ALA A 51 -10.66 -4.12 5.06
N ARG A 52 -11.39 -3.70 6.09
CA ARG A 52 -10.82 -3.09 7.29
C ARG A 52 -9.88 -4.05 8.01
N GLN A 53 -10.32 -5.29 8.20
CA GLN A 53 -9.51 -6.34 8.80
C GLN A 53 -8.22 -6.58 8.01
N ARG A 54 -8.33 -6.74 6.69
CA ARG A 54 -7.15 -6.98 5.82
C ARG A 54 -6.14 -5.85 5.89
N VAL A 55 -6.59 -4.59 5.91
CA VAL A 55 -5.69 -3.43 6.04
C VAL A 55 -4.98 -3.45 7.39
N ALA A 56 -5.70 -3.72 8.48
CA ALA A 56 -5.11 -3.81 9.82
C ALA A 56 -4.05 -4.91 9.92
N GLU A 57 -4.29 -6.07 9.29
CA GLU A 57 -3.38 -7.23 9.33
C GLU A 57 -2.17 -7.07 8.41
N ARG A 58 -2.37 -6.61 7.15
CA ARG A 58 -1.34 -6.66 6.11
C ARG A 58 -0.65 -5.34 5.82
N PHE A 59 -1.31 -4.22 6.12
CA PHE A 59 -0.81 -2.88 5.80
C PHE A 59 -0.78 -1.95 7.03
N PRO A 60 -0.21 -2.36 8.18
CA PRO A 60 -0.12 -1.49 9.33
C PRO A 60 0.80 -0.29 9.03
N ILE A 61 0.23 0.92 9.06
CA ILE A 61 0.95 2.17 8.76
C ILE A 61 2.19 2.36 9.64
N GLN A 62 2.13 1.90 10.89
CA GLN A 62 3.24 1.94 11.83
C GLN A 62 4.44 1.11 11.35
N PHE A 63 4.19 -0.03 10.69
CA PHE A 63 5.25 -0.86 10.14
C PHE A 63 5.93 -0.17 8.96
N ALA A 64 5.15 0.40 8.04
CA ALA A 64 5.69 1.17 6.91
C ALA A 64 6.54 2.35 7.39
N ALA A 65 6.04 3.13 8.35
CA ALA A 65 6.74 4.26 8.94
C ALA A 65 8.09 3.84 9.57
N ARG A 66 8.09 2.82 10.42
CA ARG A 66 9.32 2.29 11.05
C ARG A 66 10.32 1.76 10.04
N LYS A 67 9.86 1.14 8.94
CA LYS A 67 10.73 0.65 7.88
C LYS A 67 11.44 1.80 7.16
N THR A 68 10.69 2.86 6.83
CA THR A 68 11.23 4.07 6.22
C THR A 68 12.19 4.80 7.15
N GLU A 69 11.83 4.97 8.43
CA GLU A 69 12.69 5.57 9.46
C GLU A 69 14.01 4.80 9.60
N ARG A 70 13.98 3.47 9.71
CA ARG A 70 15.19 2.63 9.79
C ARG A 70 16.07 2.81 8.55
N LEU A 71 15.47 2.93 7.37
CA LEU A 71 16.21 3.17 6.13
C LEU A 71 16.91 4.53 6.17
N TYR A 72 16.22 5.59 6.55
CA TYR A 72 16.80 6.94 6.65
C TYR A 72 17.90 7.00 7.69
N THR A 73 17.67 6.46 8.90
CA THR A 73 18.69 6.39 9.95
C THR A 73 19.94 5.63 9.50
N ARG A 74 19.77 4.52 8.77
CA ARG A 74 20.90 3.76 8.21
C ARG A 74 21.69 4.57 7.18
N LEU A 75 21.00 5.28 6.29
CA LEU A 75 21.65 6.10 5.25
C LEU A 75 22.37 7.30 5.87
N LEU A 76 21.75 8.00 6.81
CA LEU A 76 22.36 9.12 7.53
C LEU A 76 23.62 8.68 8.26
N ARG A 77 23.61 7.54 8.96
CA ARG A 77 24.82 6.98 9.59
C ARG A 77 25.95 6.71 8.58
N ARG A 78 25.62 6.29 7.36
CA ARG A 78 26.61 6.00 6.32
C ARG A 78 27.22 7.27 5.71
N VAL A 79 26.45 8.35 5.68
CA VAL A 79 26.90 9.66 5.16
C VAL A 79 27.65 10.47 6.22
N MET A 80 27.30 10.29 7.51
CA MET A 80 27.95 10.99 8.63
C MET A 80 29.26 10.34 9.10
N VAL A 81 29.62 9.15 8.63
CA VAL A 81 30.99 8.62 8.82
C VAL A 81 31.89 9.35 7.82
N PRO A 82 32.86 10.17 8.25
CA PRO A 82 33.81 10.78 7.35
C PRO A 82 34.56 9.66 6.63
N ARG A 83 34.69 9.77 5.30
CA ARG A 83 35.76 9.05 4.59
C ARG A 83 37.08 9.62 5.12
N ASN A 84 37.60 9.07 6.21
CA ASN A 84 38.98 9.31 6.58
C ASN A 84 39.82 8.82 5.40
N GLY A 85 40.51 9.78 4.78
CA GLY A 85 41.38 9.56 3.64
C GLY A 85 42.36 8.43 3.95
N GLN A 86 42.44 7.50 3.01
CA GLN A 86 43.49 6.49 2.96
C GLN A 86 44.85 7.19 3.06
N GLN A 87 45.61 6.84 4.11
CA GLN A 87 47.06 6.97 4.14
C GLN A 87 47.65 6.35 2.87
N GLY A 88 48.39 7.15 2.12
CA GLY A 88 49.06 6.73 0.90
C GLY A 88 50.19 7.69 0.55
N ASN A 89 51.35 7.45 1.16
CA ASN A 89 52.70 7.59 0.62
C ASN A 89 53.04 8.85 -0.21
N THR A 90 53.93 9.70 0.30
CA THR A 90 54.89 10.43 -0.55
C THR A 90 56.20 10.61 0.22
N ASP A 91 57.17 9.77 -0.14
CA ASP A 91 58.59 10.05 -0.25
C ASP A 91 59.12 11.38 0.31
N LYS A 92 59.88 11.32 1.41
CA LYS A 92 61.33 11.63 1.50
C LYS A 92 61.78 11.73 2.96
#